data_AF-A0A7G3UKN8-F1
#
_entry.id   AF-A0A7G3UKN8-F1
#
_cell.length_a   1.000
_cell.length_b   1.000
_cell.length_c   1.000
_cell.angle_alpha   90.00
_cell.angle_beta   90.00
_cell.angle_gamma   90.00
#
_symmetry.space_group_name_H-M   'P 1'
#
loop_
_entity.id
_entity.type
_entity.pdbx_description
1 polymer ?
#
loop_
_entity_poly.entity_id
_entity_poly.type
_entity_poly.pdbx_seq_one_letter_code
_entity_poly.pdbx_strand_id
1 'polypeptide(L)'
;MPPGPEPWNRAGDSGPGPARDSAPEASLGTGGRTARARSEPGPSDDGPGPPGPAAVPPEPSAGHPAAPSGPVPKKPKKEPAPVTPQPPPPAAPAAPAPPTPIRVAQLDLAGPDGEVVSFGPALPPAVPIESGDDVYALVRVHGRPVATVVCTVPAGKNPADAVAAHARARLARTGLPAAPDATGTPPRTSVVVATRERADQLARALDSLLEQDHPDYEIVVVDNAPATTATRDLVEKYAHRDVPVRYVTEPVPGLAIAHNRGVAAADGEIVAFTDDDVIADPQWLTALTRPFADDPRLGCTTGLILPALLGTPAQILLESHGGFAKGFAAKTYDPALPPADEPLFPFTAGSFGSGANMAFRAAALRAAGGFDPATGTGTPARGGDDLYAFVSVLAAGHRLRYSPEALVWHHHRETWQDLTNQAYGYGAGLTAYLTALLVRHPSLLPSLLRKLPRGLAHARTITAHRDSVPADTQPRPHRDSGAGAVPGAHGTHDYPWPRQLSKLERRGMLAGPLGYARARRRVRGVRPPWEPRGKEQP
;
A
#
# COMPACT_ATOMS: atom_id res chain seq x y z
N MET A 1 6.91 -57.04 -18.94
CA MET A 1 6.99 -56.95 -20.41
C MET A 1 5.81 -56.14 -20.91
N PRO A 2 5.98 -55.20 -21.85
CA PRO A 2 4.87 -54.54 -22.53
C PRO A 2 4.46 -55.29 -23.81
N PRO A 3 3.20 -55.18 -24.27
CA PRO A 3 2.89 -55.29 -25.69
C PRO A 3 3.25 -53.97 -26.41
N GLY A 4 3.96 -54.07 -27.54
CA GLY A 4 4.32 -52.96 -28.41
C GLY A 4 3.23 -52.57 -29.43
N PRO A 5 3.56 -51.68 -30.40
CA PRO A 5 2.57 -50.92 -31.17
C PRO A 5 2.42 -51.38 -32.64
N GLU A 6 2.09 -50.43 -33.53
CA GLU A 6 1.97 -50.49 -35.01
C GLU A 6 0.51 -50.59 -35.58
N PRO A 7 0.26 -50.44 -36.91
CA PRO A 7 0.26 -49.10 -37.53
C PRO A 7 -0.85 -48.88 -38.59
N TRP A 8 -1.19 -47.63 -38.93
CA TRP A 8 -1.75 -47.28 -40.26
C TRP A 8 -1.21 -45.93 -40.75
N ASN A 9 -1.14 -45.77 -42.08
CA ASN A 9 -0.22 -44.86 -42.77
C ASN A 9 -0.76 -44.45 -44.17
N ARG A 10 -0.11 -43.47 -44.83
CA ARG A 10 -0.36 -42.87 -46.17
C ARG A 10 -1.49 -41.82 -46.25
N ALA A 11 -1.48 -40.88 -47.20
CA ALA A 11 -0.40 -40.22 -47.98
C ALA A 11 -1.02 -39.06 -48.80
N GLY A 12 -0.22 -38.09 -49.23
CA GLY A 12 -0.69 -37.01 -50.13
C GLY A 12 0.42 -36.03 -50.52
N ASP A 13 1.15 -36.34 -51.59
CA ASP A 13 2.16 -35.46 -52.18
C ASP A 13 1.54 -34.24 -52.90
N SER A 14 2.19 -33.07 -52.80
CA SER A 14 2.86 -32.45 -53.96
C SER A 14 3.51 -31.09 -53.61
N GLY A 15 4.80 -30.94 -53.91
CA GLY A 15 5.46 -29.62 -54.12
C GLY A 15 5.20 -29.07 -55.54
N PRO A 16 5.97 -28.07 -56.05
CA PRO A 16 7.39 -27.82 -55.76
C PRO A 16 7.83 -26.34 -55.54
N GLY A 17 9.11 -26.15 -55.19
CA GLY A 17 9.87 -24.89 -55.38
C GLY A 17 10.38 -24.72 -56.82
N PRO A 18 11.26 -23.73 -57.15
CA PRO A 18 12.54 -23.39 -56.48
C PRO A 18 12.60 -21.94 -55.92
N ALA A 19 13.51 -21.52 -55.03
CA ALA A 19 15.00 -21.46 -55.03
C ALA A 19 15.57 -20.42 -56.05
N ARG A 20 16.63 -19.64 -55.79
CA ARG A 20 17.93 -19.93 -55.13
C ARG A 20 18.70 -18.66 -54.66
N ASP A 21 19.67 -18.86 -53.75
CA ASP A 21 20.97 -18.15 -53.52
C ASP A 21 20.96 -16.60 -53.29
N SER A 22 21.94 -15.93 -52.67
CA SER A 22 23.32 -16.28 -52.30
C SER A 22 23.80 -15.51 -51.04
N ALA A 23 24.82 -16.01 -50.34
CA ALA A 23 25.77 -15.20 -49.54
C ALA A 23 27.04 -14.91 -50.39
N PRO A 24 28.00 -14.05 -49.95
CA PRO A 24 29.16 -14.59 -49.22
C PRO A 24 29.84 -13.63 -48.20
N GLU A 25 31.05 -14.00 -47.78
CA GLU A 25 31.83 -13.55 -46.61
C GLU A 25 32.71 -12.29 -46.78
N ALA A 26 33.09 -11.68 -45.65
CA ALA A 26 34.48 -11.33 -45.27
C ALA A 26 34.50 -11.11 -43.72
N SER A 27 35.40 -11.63 -42.87
CA SER A 27 36.88 -11.71 -42.87
C SER A 27 37.56 -10.33 -42.72
N LEU A 28 38.66 -10.11 -41.97
CA LEU A 28 39.43 -10.92 -40.99
C LEU A 28 40.40 -9.96 -40.23
N GLY A 29 41.02 -10.37 -39.10
CA GLY A 29 42.12 -9.60 -38.49
C GLY A 29 42.19 -9.64 -36.95
N THR A 30 42.57 -10.74 -36.28
CA THR A 30 43.96 -11.14 -35.96
C THR A 30 44.81 -10.10 -35.19
N GLY A 31 45.15 -10.38 -33.93
CA GLY A 31 46.03 -9.53 -33.11
C GLY A 31 46.41 -10.14 -31.75
N GLY A 32 47.03 -11.33 -31.72
CA GLY A 32 47.40 -12.03 -30.48
C GLY A 32 48.92 -12.20 -30.28
N ARG A 33 49.37 -12.11 -29.00
CA ARG A 33 50.68 -12.49 -28.39
C ARG A 33 50.80 -11.78 -27.01
N THR A 34 51.46 -12.26 -25.95
CA THR A 34 51.95 -13.61 -25.57
C THR A 34 52.18 -13.66 -24.05
N ALA A 35 52.26 -14.87 -23.47
CA ALA A 35 52.38 -15.09 -22.02
C ALA A 35 53.73 -14.70 -21.37
N ARG A 36 53.66 -14.31 -20.08
CA ARG A 36 54.52 -14.71 -18.92
C ARG A 36 53.98 -13.98 -17.66
N ALA A 37 53.99 -14.45 -16.40
CA ALA A 37 54.20 -15.72 -15.69
C ALA A 37 55.09 -15.50 -14.45
N ARG A 38 54.51 -15.59 -13.24
CA ARG A 38 55.16 -15.54 -11.89
C ARG A 38 55.68 -14.12 -11.53
N SER A 39 55.86 -13.75 -10.25
CA SER A 39 55.88 -14.52 -8.98
C SER A 39 55.43 -13.69 -7.75
N GLU A 40 54.76 -14.32 -6.79
CA GLU A 40 54.85 -13.93 -5.36
C GLU A 40 56.13 -14.57 -4.75
N PRO A 41 56.67 -14.05 -3.62
CA PRO A 41 56.14 -14.44 -2.30
C PRO A 41 56.10 -13.29 -1.25
N GLY A 42 55.47 -13.56 -0.10
CA GLY A 42 55.68 -12.81 1.17
C GLY A 42 56.92 -13.31 1.95
N PRO A 43 57.00 -13.18 3.30
CA PRO A 43 55.94 -12.88 4.28
C PRO A 43 56.31 -11.74 5.28
N SER A 44 55.70 -11.76 6.47
CA SER A 44 55.85 -10.81 7.59
C SER A 44 56.92 -11.21 8.63
N ASP A 45 57.35 -10.22 9.43
CA ASP A 45 57.57 -10.15 10.90
C ASP A 45 58.41 -8.86 11.16
N ASP A 46 58.49 -8.21 12.33
CA ASP A 46 58.20 -8.57 13.73
C ASP A 46 57.78 -7.31 14.56
N GLY A 47 57.41 -7.45 15.85
CA GLY A 47 57.10 -6.32 16.79
C GLY A 47 58.29 -5.87 17.66
N PRO A 48 58.12 -5.35 18.91
CA PRO A 48 56.96 -4.74 19.58
C PRO A 48 57.32 -3.47 20.45
N GLY A 49 56.41 -2.94 21.30
CA GLY A 49 56.81 -2.28 22.58
C GLY A 49 56.23 -0.90 22.99
N PRO A 50 55.52 -0.79 24.15
CA PRO A 50 55.31 0.43 24.98
C PRO A 50 56.26 0.42 26.23
N PRO A 51 56.12 1.22 27.33
CA PRO A 51 55.24 2.37 27.65
C PRO A 51 56.06 3.62 28.10
N GLY A 52 55.48 4.55 28.89
CA GLY A 52 56.18 5.71 29.50
C GLY A 52 55.99 5.86 31.03
N PRO A 53 56.77 6.74 31.70
CA PRO A 53 56.53 7.20 33.10
C PRO A 53 56.51 8.75 33.26
N ALA A 54 56.46 9.25 34.50
CA ALA A 54 56.13 10.67 34.86
C ALA A 54 57.04 11.27 35.98
N ALA A 55 56.65 12.46 36.53
CA ALA A 55 57.18 13.27 37.67
C ALA A 55 57.64 14.72 37.25
N VAL A 56 57.33 15.90 37.86
CA VAL A 56 57.01 16.43 39.25
C VAL A 56 58.23 17.17 39.86
N PRO A 57 58.15 18.23 40.73
CA PRO A 57 57.05 19.09 41.29
C PRO A 57 57.16 20.56 40.72
N PRO A 58 56.95 21.75 41.39
CA PRO A 58 56.38 22.17 42.69
C PRO A 58 55.41 23.42 42.64
N GLU A 59 55.30 24.20 43.74
CA GLU A 59 54.37 25.35 43.99
C GLU A 59 55.09 26.62 44.59
N PRO A 60 54.50 27.50 45.45
CA PRO A 60 53.67 28.70 45.13
C PRO A 60 54.11 30.04 45.82
N SER A 61 53.40 31.17 45.59
CA SER A 61 53.35 32.33 46.54
C SER A 61 52.17 33.33 46.30
N ALA A 62 51.90 34.21 47.27
CA ALA A 62 50.88 35.29 47.29
C ALA A 62 51.20 36.44 46.29
N GLY A 63 50.37 37.44 45.93
CA GLY A 63 49.25 38.22 46.53
C GLY A 63 49.28 39.61 45.83
N HIS A 64 48.51 40.70 46.05
CA HIS A 64 47.27 41.15 46.74
C HIS A 64 46.98 42.59 46.18
N PRO A 65 45.86 43.31 46.43
CA PRO A 65 44.50 42.99 46.93
C PRO A 65 43.37 43.46 45.94
N ALA A 66 42.12 43.55 46.40
CA ALA A 66 40.95 44.10 45.67
C ALA A 66 40.64 45.57 46.10
N ALA A 67 39.62 46.34 45.67
CA ALA A 67 38.40 46.18 44.85
C ALA A 67 37.95 47.62 44.37
N PRO A 68 36.69 47.92 43.96
CA PRO A 68 35.65 47.14 43.26
C PRO A 68 35.18 47.82 41.94
N SER A 69 34.35 47.15 41.13
CA SER A 69 33.49 47.83 40.14
C SER A 69 32.16 47.08 39.91
N GLY A 70 31.09 47.82 39.61
CA GLY A 70 29.71 47.32 39.62
C GLY A 70 29.29 46.51 38.38
N PRO A 71 28.15 45.78 38.46
CA PRO A 71 27.74 44.85 37.41
C PRO A 71 27.16 45.57 36.18
N VAL A 72 27.75 45.33 35.00
CA VAL A 72 27.11 45.63 33.71
C VAL A 72 26.16 44.47 33.36
N PRO A 73 24.85 44.71 33.11
CA PRO A 73 23.90 43.65 32.86
C PRO A 73 24.14 42.96 31.51
N LYS A 74 24.61 41.71 31.54
CA LYS A 74 24.67 40.84 30.35
C LYS A 74 23.23 40.52 29.91
N LYS A 75 22.91 40.80 28.64
CA LYS A 75 21.61 40.40 28.04
C LYS A 75 21.42 38.88 28.22
N PRO A 76 20.23 38.41 28.63
CA PRO A 76 19.99 36.99 28.79
C PRO A 76 20.12 36.26 27.43
N LYS A 77 20.76 35.09 27.44
CA LYS A 77 20.63 34.15 26.32
C LYS A 77 19.15 33.79 26.21
N LYS A 78 18.58 33.87 25.00
CA LYS A 78 17.27 33.25 24.73
C LYS A 78 17.44 31.74 24.89
N GLU A 79 16.71 31.17 25.83
CA GLU A 79 16.48 29.73 25.87
C GLU A 79 15.75 29.28 24.59
N PRO A 80 15.97 28.04 24.12
CA PRO A 80 15.08 27.47 23.11
C PRO A 80 13.66 27.43 23.68
N ALA A 81 12.69 28.03 22.97
CA ALA A 81 11.32 28.06 23.44
C ALA A 81 10.80 26.64 23.70
N PRO A 82 10.12 26.38 24.84
CA PRO A 82 9.62 25.05 25.14
C PRO A 82 8.70 24.57 24.02
N VAL A 83 8.93 23.35 23.54
CA VAL A 83 8.05 22.71 22.55
C VAL A 83 6.66 22.62 23.17
N THR A 84 5.76 23.50 22.74
CA THR A 84 4.39 23.53 23.25
C THR A 84 3.78 22.15 22.97
N PRO A 85 3.30 21.41 23.99
CA PRO A 85 2.57 20.19 23.77
C PRO A 85 1.44 20.48 22.78
N GLN A 86 1.22 19.59 21.81
CA GLN A 86 -0.02 19.70 21.03
C GLN A 86 -1.19 19.64 22.02
N PRO A 87 -2.20 20.52 21.90
CA PRO A 87 -3.37 20.41 22.76
C PRO A 87 -3.94 18.99 22.61
N PRO A 88 -4.31 18.32 23.71
CA PRO A 88 -4.84 16.97 23.62
C PRO A 88 -6.04 16.96 22.65
N PRO A 89 -6.21 15.91 21.84
CA PRO A 89 -7.34 15.82 20.93
C PRO A 89 -8.65 15.97 21.74
N PRO A 90 -9.69 16.62 21.17
CA PRO A 90 -10.94 16.82 21.87
C PRO A 90 -11.48 15.46 22.31
N ALA A 91 -11.81 15.32 23.60
CA ALA A 91 -12.19 14.06 24.23
C ALA A 91 -13.22 13.32 23.37
N ALA A 92 -12.89 12.09 22.99
CA ALA A 92 -13.71 11.32 22.07
C ALA A 92 -15.11 11.10 22.68
N PRO A 93 -16.20 11.41 21.95
CA PRO A 93 -17.53 11.05 22.39
C PRO A 93 -17.63 9.53 22.52
N ALA A 94 -18.43 9.05 23.47
CA ALA A 94 -18.58 7.61 23.73
C ALA A 94 -18.91 6.84 22.45
N ALA A 95 -18.27 5.68 22.28
CA ALA A 95 -18.54 4.80 21.15
C ALA A 95 -19.99 4.30 21.19
N PRO A 96 -20.61 3.99 20.03
CA PRO A 96 -21.89 3.29 20.00
C PRO A 96 -21.76 1.92 20.68
N ALA A 97 -22.90 1.35 21.08
CA ALA A 97 -22.95 -0.01 21.63
C ALA A 97 -22.26 -0.99 20.66
N PRO A 98 -21.42 -1.92 21.17
CA PRO A 98 -20.55 -2.71 20.32
C PRO A 98 -21.37 -3.68 19.44
N PRO A 99 -21.20 -3.70 18.11
CA PRO A 99 -21.55 -4.88 17.32
C PRO A 99 -20.76 -6.10 17.79
N THR A 100 -21.36 -7.29 17.61
CA THR A 100 -20.68 -8.57 17.81
C THR A 100 -19.42 -8.65 16.96
N PRO A 101 -18.29 -9.21 17.45
CA PRO A 101 -17.14 -9.54 16.62
C PRO A 101 -17.55 -10.44 15.44
N ILE A 102 -17.11 -10.10 14.23
CA ILE A 102 -17.38 -10.86 13.01
C ILE A 102 -16.14 -11.71 12.67
N ARG A 103 -16.32 -13.00 12.38
CA ARG A 103 -15.24 -13.87 11.89
C ARG A 103 -14.89 -13.50 10.46
N VAL A 104 -13.60 -13.32 10.17
CA VAL A 104 -13.12 -13.17 8.79
C VAL A 104 -12.70 -14.55 8.26
N ALA A 105 -13.25 -14.94 7.12
CA ALA A 105 -13.18 -16.28 6.56
C ALA A 105 -12.78 -16.28 5.08
N GLN A 106 -12.32 -17.44 4.61
CA GLN A 106 -12.18 -17.75 3.19
C GLN A 106 -12.94 -19.05 2.87
N LEU A 107 -13.58 -19.06 1.71
CA LEU A 107 -14.27 -20.19 1.10
C LEU A 107 -13.76 -20.31 -0.35
N ASP A 108 -13.32 -21.49 -0.77
CA ASP A 108 -13.08 -21.79 -2.19
C ASP A 108 -14.06 -22.86 -2.69
N LEU A 109 -14.54 -22.68 -3.92
CA LEU A 109 -15.54 -23.53 -4.56
C LEU A 109 -15.01 -24.10 -5.88
N ALA A 110 -15.38 -25.33 -6.20
CA ALA A 110 -15.03 -26.01 -7.45
C ALA A 110 -15.79 -25.51 -8.69
N GLY A 111 -16.45 -24.35 -8.59
CA GLY A 111 -17.33 -23.75 -9.58
C GLY A 111 -18.41 -22.88 -8.90
N PRO A 112 -19.21 -22.08 -9.62
CA PRO A 112 -20.22 -21.20 -9.04
C PRO A 112 -21.23 -21.91 -8.13
N ASP A 113 -21.65 -23.12 -8.52
CA ASP A 113 -22.53 -24.02 -7.78
C ASP A 113 -21.79 -25.27 -7.26
N GLY A 114 -20.46 -25.33 -7.43
CA GLY A 114 -19.63 -26.50 -7.18
C GLY A 114 -19.48 -26.86 -5.69
N GLU A 115 -18.79 -27.96 -5.43
CA GLU A 115 -18.44 -28.42 -4.08
C GLU A 115 -17.45 -27.45 -3.38
N VAL A 116 -17.39 -27.53 -2.05
CA VAL A 116 -16.44 -26.74 -1.25
C VAL A 116 -15.06 -27.38 -1.33
N VAL A 117 -14.10 -26.66 -1.90
CA VAL A 117 -12.69 -27.09 -2.01
C VAL A 117 -11.96 -26.82 -0.70
N SER A 118 -12.20 -25.67 -0.09
CA SER A 118 -11.68 -25.31 1.23
C SER A 118 -12.58 -24.30 1.94
N PHE A 119 -12.56 -24.32 3.27
CA PHE A 119 -13.21 -23.33 4.12
C PHE A 119 -12.44 -23.17 5.43
N GLY A 120 -12.26 -21.94 5.90
CA GLY A 120 -11.66 -21.66 7.19
C GLY A 120 -11.50 -20.17 7.51
N PRO A 121 -10.88 -19.83 8.65
CA PRO A 121 -10.52 -18.46 8.99
C PRO A 121 -9.55 -17.87 7.96
N ALA A 122 -9.65 -16.58 7.69
CA ALA A 122 -8.93 -15.98 6.57
C ALA A 122 -7.41 -15.86 6.76
N LEU A 123 -6.94 -15.78 8.02
CA LEU A 123 -5.55 -15.55 8.39
C LEU A 123 -5.18 -16.31 9.68
N PRO A 124 -3.89 -16.65 9.89
CA PRO A 124 -3.39 -17.09 11.19
C PRO A 124 -3.22 -15.91 12.19
N PRO A 125 -3.34 -16.12 13.51
CA PRO A 125 -3.77 -17.36 14.16
C PRO A 125 -5.26 -17.61 13.96
N ALA A 126 -5.59 -18.80 13.45
CA ALA A 126 -6.93 -19.15 12.99
C ALA A 126 -7.87 -19.44 14.17
N VAL A 127 -8.73 -18.48 14.54
CA VAL A 127 -9.86 -18.74 15.44
C VAL A 127 -10.94 -19.50 14.66
N PRO A 128 -11.34 -20.73 15.06
CA PRO A 128 -12.36 -21.49 14.37
C PRO A 128 -13.68 -20.73 14.22
N ILE A 129 -14.42 -21.05 13.16
CA ILE A 129 -15.74 -20.49 12.88
C ILE A 129 -16.77 -21.51 13.38
N GLU A 130 -17.69 -21.09 14.24
CA GLU A 130 -18.64 -21.97 14.92
C GLU A 130 -20.10 -21.69 14.53
N SER A 131 -21.02 -22.60 14.86
CA SER A 131 -22.44 -22.38 14.60
C SER A 131 -23.01 -21.31 15.55
N GLY A 132 -23.47 -20.20 15.00
CA GLY A 132 -23.90 -19.00 15.73
C GLY A 132 -22.96 -17.80 15.57
N ASP A 133 -21.77 -17.96 14.99
CA ASP A 133 -20.91 -16.84 14.61
C ASP A 133 -21.52 -16.03 13.43
N ASP A 134 -21.31 -14.72 13.46
CA ASP A 134 -21.44 -13.85 12.28
C ASP A 134 -20.14 -13.91 11.47
N VAL A 135 -20.25 -14.14 10.16
CA VAL A 135 -19.10 -14.42 9.28
C VAL A 135 -19.06 -13.47 8.08
N TYR A 136 -17.90 -12.85 7.86
CA TYR A 136 -17.49 -12.19 6.63
C TYR A 136 -16.58 -13.16 5.86
N ALA A 137 -17.02 -13.64 4.70
CA ALA A 137 -16.24 -14.58 3.90
C ALA A 137 -15.87 -13.99 2.54
N LEU A 138 -14.58 -14.06 2.20
CA LEU A 138 -14.15 -14.04 0.82
C LEU A 138 -14.57 -15.36 0.16
N VAL A 139 -15.26 -15.26 -0.97
CA VAL A 139 -15.59 -16.37 -1.87
C VAL A 139 -14.58 -16.38 -3.01
N ARG A 140 -13.91 -17.52 -3.16
CA ARG A 140 -13.09 -17.89 -4.31
C ARG A 140 -13.81 -18.95 -5.16
N VAL A 141 -13.46 -19.00 -6.44
CA VAL A 141 -13.79 -20.10 -7.34
C VAL A 141 -12.50 -20.50 -8.06
N HIS A 142 -12.05 -21.73 -7.83
CA HIS A 142 -10.72 -22.22 -8.21
C HIS A 142 -9.58 -21.28 -7.74
N GLY A 143 -9.60 -20.91 -6.46
CA GLY A 143 -8.61 -20.01 -5.85
C GLY A 143 -8.75 -18.52 -6.23
N ARG A 144 -9.41 -18.18 -7.33
CA ARG A 144 -9.59 -16.78 -7.75
C ARG A 144 -10.65 -16.06 -6.91
N PRO A 145 -10.38 -14.88 -6.32
CA PRO A 145 -11.38 -14.12 -5.57
C PRO A 145 -12.49 -13.61 -6.49
N VAL A 146 -13.76 -13.83 -6.12
CA VAL A 146 -14.92 -13.50 -6.99
C VAL A 146 -16.07 -12.76 -6.29
N ALA A 147 -16.23 -12.90 -4.98
CA ALA A 147 -17.23 -12.16 -4.20
C ALA A 147 -16.88 -12.11 -2.71
N THR A 148 -17.49 -11.18 -1.98
CA THR A 148 -17.70 -11.30 -0.53
C THR A 148 -19.13 -11.79 -0.26
N VAL A 149 -19.29 -12.56 0.82
CA VAL A 149 -20.59 -12.83 1.45
C VAL A 149 -20.52 -12.60 2.95
N VAL A 150 -21.69 -12.32 3.53
CA VAL A 150 -21.84 -12.04 4.96
C VAL A 150 -23.09 -12.75 5.45
N CYS A 151 -22.96 -13.53 6.52
CA CYS A 151 -24.05 -14.32 7.08
C CYS A 151 -23.77 -14.79 8.51
N THR A 152 -24.81 -14.93 9.33
CA THR A 152 -24.76 -15.71 10.56
C THR A 152 -24.80 -17.20 10.22
N VAL A 153 -23.92 -18.03 10.80
CA VAL A 153 -24.03 -19.49 10.69
C VAL A 153 -25.21 -19.96 11.56
N PRO A 154 -26.24 -20.63 11.02
CA PRO A 154 -27.37 -21.07 11.84
C PRO A 154 -26.95 -22.11 12.89
N ALA A 155 -27.56 -22.07 14.07
CA ALA A 155 -27.23 -22.99 15.16
C ALA A 155 -27.33 -24.46 14.74
N GLY A 156 -26.28 -25.25 15.02
CA GLY A 156 -26.21 -26.67 14.63
C GLY A 156 -26.04 -26.94 13.13
N LYS A 157 -25.77 -25.92 12.30
CA LYS A 157 -25.34 -26.11 10.91
C LYS A 157 -23.82 -26.09 10.78
N ASN A 158 -23.31 -26.80 9.79
CA ASN A 158 -21.90 -26.71 9.39
C ASN A 158 -21.63 -25.30 8.82
N PRO A 159 -20.61 -24.58 9.33
CA PRO A 159 -20.22 -23.27 8.82
C PRO A 159 -19.92 -23.23 7.32
N ALA A 160 -19.23 -24.25 6.78
CA ALA A 160 -18.86 -24.30 5.37
C ALA A 160 -20.10 -24.39 4.47
N ASP A 161 -21.06 -25.26 4.81
CA ASP A 161 -22.33 -25.38 4.07
C ASP A 161 -23.16 -24.09 4.15
N ALA A 162 -23.21 -23.46 5.33
CA ALA A 162 -23.96 -22.23 5.54
C ALA A 162 -23.38 -21.06 4.71
N VAL A 163 -22.06 -20.86 4.74
CA VAL A 163 -21.39 -19.82 3.95
C VAL A 163 -21.46 -20.15 2.45
N ALA A 164 -21.29 -21.41 2.05
CA ALA A 164 -21.40 -21.84 0.66
C ALA A 164 -22.82 -21.64 0.09
N ALA A 165 -23.87 -21.85 0.87
CA ALA A 165 -25.24 -21.53 0.43
C ALA A 165 -25.42 -20.04 0.12
N HIS A 166 -24.86 -19.15 0.95
CA HIS A 166 -24.86 -17.71 0.71
C HIS A 166 -23.97 -17.33 -0.48
N ALA A 167 -22.82 -17.99 -0.66
CA ALA A 167 -21.92 -17.82 -1.80
C ALA A 167 -22.60 -18.16 -3.14
N ARG A 168 -23.20 -19.36 -3.27
CA ARG A 168 -23.96 -19.78 -4.46
C ARG A 168 -25.09 -18.80 -4.75
N ALA A 169 -25.90 -18.44 -3.75
CA ALA A 169 -26.98 -17.46 -3.90
C ALA A 169 -26.50 -16.04 -4.24
N ARG A 170 -25.28 -15.66 -3.84
CA ARG A 170 -24.63 -14.39 -4.18
C ARG A 170 -24.12 -14.39 -5.62
N LEU A 171 -23.50 -15.48 -6.07
CA LEU A 171 -22.98 -15.65 -7.44
C LEU A 171 -24.11 -15.77 -8.46
N ALA A 172 -25.17 -16.54 -8.17
CA ALA A 172 -26.34 -16.67 -9.04
C ALA A 172 -27.03 -15.32 -9.35
N ARG A 173 -26.87 -14.29 -8.51
CA ARG A 173 -27.45 -12.95 -8.72
C ARG A 173 -26.57 -11.99 -9.54
N THR A 174 -25.27 -12.24 -9.72
CA THR A 174 -24.38 -11.35 -10.48
C THR A 174 -23.50 -12.04 -11.52
N GLY A 175 -23.54 -13.38 -11.60
CA GLY A 175 -22.54 -14.16 -12.30
C GLY A 175 -21.17 -14.11 -11.61
N LEU A 176 -20.19 -14.78 -12.23
CA LEU A 176 -18.77 -14.58 -11.96
C LEU A 176 -18.29 -13.27 -12.59
N PRO A 177 -17.30 -12.58 -11.99
CA PRO A 177 -16.51 -11.59 -12.72
C PRO A 177 -15.82 -12.19 -13.94
N ALA A 178 -15.59 -11.39 -14.98
CA ALA A 178 -14.75 -11.75 -16.12
C ALA A 178 -13.38 -12.30 -15.67
N ALA A 179 -12.80 -13.23 -16.43
CA ALA A 179 -11.48 -13.79 -16.12
C ALA A 179 -10.37 -12.74 -16.26
N PRO A 180 -9.18 -12.95 -15.65
CA PRO A 180 -8.04 -12.06 -15.86
C PRO A 180 -7.57 -12.13 -17.32
N ASP A 181 -7.57 -11.00 -18.02
CA ASP A 181 -7.15 -10.92 -19.43
C ASP A 181 -5.63 -11.08 -19.60
N ALA A 182 -4.86 -10.90 -18.53
CA ALA A 182 -3.40 -10.77 -18.56
C ALA A 182 -2.72 -12.15 -18.56
N THR A 183 -1.86 -12.38 -19.56
CA THR A 183 -1.24 -13.69 -19.85
C THR A 183 0.28 -13.66 -20.00
N GLY A 184 0.90 -12.47 -20.11
CA GLY A 184 2.36 -12.35 -20.12
C GLY A 184 3.05 -12.84 -18.84
N THR A 185 4.36 -13.07 -18.90
CA THR A 185 5.19 -13.26 -17.69
C THR A 185 5.27 -11.93 -16.93
N PRO A 186 5.01 -11.88 -15.61
CA PRO A 186 5.10 -10.64 -14.87
C PRO A 186 6.56 -10.11 -14.86
N PRO A 187 6.77 -8.80 -15.04
CA PRO A 187 8.10 -8.20 -15.06
C PRO A 187 8.75 -8.15 -13.67
N ARG A 188 10.08 -8.07 -13.64
CA ARG A 188 10.88 -7.97 -12.42
C ARG A 188 10.41 -6.80 -11.54
N THR A 189 10.10 -7.10 -10.28
CA THR A 189 9.42 -6.14 -9.38
C THR A 189 10.15 -5.97 -8.05
N SER A 190 10.28 -4.73 -7.58
CA SER A 190 10.68 -4.44 -6.19
C SER A 190 9.44 -4.15 -5.34
N VAL A 191 9.24 -4.88 -4.24
CA VAL A 191 8.18 -4.60 -3.25
C VAL A 191 8.72 -3.63 -2.21
N VAL A 192 8.19 -2.41 -2.15
CA VAL A 192 8.52 -1.41 -1.14
C VAL A 192 7.54 -1.49 0.02
N VAL A 193 8.08 -1.71 1.23
CA VAL A 193 7.30 -1.63 2.48
C VAL A 193 7.86 -0.49 3.32
N ALA A 194 7.07 0.57 3.52
CA ALA A 194 7.44 1.68 4.39
C ALA A 194 6.98 1.41 5.83
N THR A 195 7.88 1.58 6.80
CA THR A 195 7.64 1.19 8.19
C THR A 195 8.20 2.20 9.17
N ARG A 196 7.71 2.20 10.42
CA ARG A 196 8.27 2.97 11.54
C ARG A 196 7.82 2.43 12.89
N GLU A 197 8.76 1.93 13.71
CA GLU A 197 8.52 1.42 15.07
C GLU A 197 7.38 0.37 15.15
N ARG A 198 7.30 -0.50 14.13
CA ARG A 198 6.20 -1.45 13.88
C ARG A 198 6.67 -2.88 13.62
N ALA A 199 7.83 -3.26 14.15
CA ALA A 199 8.52 -4.53 13.86
C ALA A 199 7.60 -5.77 13.89
N ASP A 200 6.74 -5.91 14.90
CA ASP A 200 5.83 -7.08 15.00
C ASP A 200 4.79 -7.15 13.87
N GLN A 201 4.37 -6.01 13.33
CA GLN A 201 3.45 -5.94 12.18
C GLN A 201 4.21 -6.25 10.89
N LEU A 202 5.35 -5.58 10.70
CA LEU A 202 6.28 -5.79 9.58
C LEU A 202 6.72 -7.26 9.44
N ALA A 203 6.96 -7.97 10.55
CA ALA A 203 7.33 -9.39 10.51
C ALA A 203 6.27 -10.23 9.77
N ARG A 204 4.99 -10.04 10.08
CA ARG A 204 3.88 -10.77 9.44
C ARG A 204 3.69 -10.35 7.98
N ALA A 205 3.90 -9.07 7.68
CA ALA A 205 3.90 -8.58 6.30
C ALA A 205 5.03 -9.26 5.49
N LEU A 206 6.26 -9.25 6.01
CA LEU A 206 7.43 -9.90 5.41
C LEU A 206 7.23 -11.40 5.21
N ASP A 207 6.71 -12.13 6.20
CA ASP A 207 6.43 -13.56 6.08
C ASP A 207 5.50 -13.83 4.87
N SER A 208 4.39 -13.07 4.72
CA SER A 208 3.48 -13.22 3.57
C SER A 208 4.05 -12.75 2.22
N LEU A 209 4.99 -11.80 2.25
CA LEU A 209 5.70 -11.33 1.07
C LEU A 209 6.78 -12.31 0.59
N LEU A 210 7.18 -13.29 1.40
CA LEU A 210 8.08 -14.38 1.02
C LEU A 210 7.34 -15.59 0.40
N GLU A 211 6.01 -15.65 0.56
CA GLU A 211 5.14 -16.73 0.05
C GLU A 211 4.53 -16.42 -1.33
N GLN A 212 5.03 -15.40 -2.04
CA GLN A 212 4.46 -14.96 -3.33
C GLN A 212 4.83 -15.87 -4.50
N ASP A 213 3.87 -16.15 -5.40
CA ASP A 213 4.06 -16.93 -6.63
C ASP A 213 4.82 -16.21 -7.77
N HIS A 214 5.48 -15.08 -7.45
CA HIS A 214 6.15 -14.20 -8.42
C HIS A 214 7.58 -14.70 -8.76
N PRO A 215 7.98 -14.81 -10.04
CA PRO A 215 9.21 -15.50 -10.43
C PRO A 215 10.51 -14.70 -10.21
N ASP A 216 10.46 -13.37 -10.18
CA ASP A 216 11.64 -12.49 -10.02
C ASP A 216 11.25 -11.21 -9.28
N TYR A 217 11.61 -11.12 -8.00
CA TYR A 217 11.35 -9.95 -7.17
C TYR A 217 12.34 -9.77 -6.01
N GLU A 218 12.39 -8.56 -5.48
CA GLU A 218 13.07 -8.21 -4.23
C GLU A 218 12.11 -7.50 -3.27
N ILE A 219 12.43 -7.49 -1.98
CA ILE A 219 11.70 -6.72 -0.96
C ILE A 219 12.62 -5.62 -0.41
N VAL A 220 12.14 -4.38 -0.41
CA VAL A 220 12.84 -3.18 0.04
C VAL A 220 12.10 -2.57 1.22
N VAL A 221 12.59 -2.84 2.43
CA VAL A 221 12.04 -2.27 3.67
C VAL A 221 12.62 -0.87 3.88
N VAL A 222 11.76 0.14 3.96
CA VAL A 222 12.14 1.53 4.20
C VAL A 222 11.75 1.96 5.61
N ASP A 223 12.73 1.97 6.50
CA ASP A 223 12.59 2.37 7.89
C ASP A 223 12.64 3.91 8.00
N ASN A 224 11.48 4.52 8.31
CA ASN A 224 11.28 5.96 8.19
C ASN A 224 11.47 6.71 9.52
N ALA A 225 12.53 7.50 9.61
CA ALA A 225 12.95 8.24 10.80
C ALA A 225 12.92 7.38 12.09
N PRO A 226 13.61 6.23 12.12
CA PRO A 226 13.64 5.37 13.29
C PRO A 226 14.23 6.06 14.53
N ALA A 227 13.71 5.68 15.68
CA ALA A 227 14.20 5.99 17.02
C ALA A 227 14.86 4.77 17.67
N THR A 228 14.55 3.55 17.22
CA THR A 228 15.18 2.29 17.69
C THR A 228 15.89 1.55 16.55
N THR A 229 16.54 0.43 16.85
CA THR A 229 17.13 -0.47 15.84
C THR A 229 16.21 -1.64 15.47
N ALA A 230 15.02 -1.75 16.08
CA ALA A 230 14.19 -2.95 16.03
C ALA A 230 13.77 -3.35 14.60
N THR A 231 13.53 -2.39 13.71
CA THR A 231 13.26 -2.65 12.29
C THR A 231 14.44 -3.33 11.60
N ARG A 232 15.66 -2.80 11.77
CA ARG A 232 16.89 -3.37 11.21
C ARG A 232 17.16 -4.76 11.75
N ASP A 233 17.14 -4.89 13.07
CA ASP A 233 17.46 -6.12 13.80
C ASP A 233 16.39 -7.22 13.57
N LEU A 234 15.24 -6.85 12.99
CA LEU A 234 14.26 -7.78 12.40
C LEU A 234 14.64 -8.14 10.95
N VAL A 235 14.87 -7.17 10.07
CA VAL A 235 15.16 -7.42 8.64
C VAL A 235 16.44 -8.25 8.45
N GLU A 236 17.46 -8.06 9.30
CA GLU A 236 18.69 -8.87 9.28
C GLU A 236 18.42 -10.38 9.45
N LYS A 237 17.32 -10.79 10.11
CA LYS A 237 16.91 -12.20 10.26
C LYS A 237 16.38 -12.81 8.96
N TYR A 238 15.97 -11.98 8.00
CA TYR A 238 15.48 -12.38 6.69
C TYR A 238 16.57 -12.40 5.60
N ALA A 239 17.80 -12.00 5.91
CA ALA A 239 18.92 -11.92 4.96
C ALA A 239 19.43 -13.28 4.42
N HIS A 240 18.82 -14.40 4.85
CA HIS A 240 19.14 -15.77 4.43
C HIS A 240 17.95 -16.48 3.74
N ARG A 241 16.99 -15.72 3.21
CA ARG A 241 15.89 -16.22 2.38
C ARG A 241 16.27 -16.18 0.89
N ASP A 242 15.62 -17.01 0.08
CA ASP A 242 15.83 -17.07 -1.37
C ASP A 242 15.41 -15.78 -2.09
N VAL A 243 14.43 -15.07 -1.52
CA VAL A 243 13.99 -13.73 -1.93
C VAL A 243 14.86 -12.67 -1.23
N PRO A 244 15.55 -11.77 -1.97
CA PRO A 244 16.37 -10.72 -1.35
C PRO A 244 15.53 -9.72 -0.55
N VAL A 245 15.81 -9.59 0.75
CA VAL A 245 15.22 -8.56 1.62
C VAL A 245 16.27 -7.50 1.97
N ARG A 246 16.04 -6.26 1.55
CA ARG A 246 16.98 -5.14 1.66
C ARG A 246 16.46 -4.09 2.65
N TYR A 247 17.23 -3.82 3.69
CA TYR A 247 16.97 -2.74 4.65
C TYR A 247 17.49 -1.40 4.15
N VAL A 248 16.66 -0.35 4.20
CA VAL A 248 17.00 1.02 3.79
C VAL A 248 16.45 2.02 4.81
N THR A 249 17.28 2.94 5.29
CA THR A 249 16.82 4.05 6.14
C THR A 249 16.38 5.27 5.32
N GLU A 250 15.35 5.98 5.79
CA GLU A 250 15.04 7.35 5.37
C GLU A 250 14.93 8.26 6.61
N PRO A 251 15.91 9.12 6.90
CA PRO A 251 15.93 9.91 8.14
C PRO A 251 14.86 11.01 8.22
N VAL A 252 14.23 11.42 7.12
CA VAL A 252 13.20 12.48 7.12
C VAL A 252 11.79 11.87 7.25
N PRO A 253 11.01 12.19 8.30
CA PRO A 253 9.71 11.57 8.54
C PRO A 253 8.64 12.01 7.53
N GLY A 254 7.99 11.04 6.89
CA GLY A 254 6.87 11.23 5.97
C GLY A 254 6.73 10.07 4.98
N LEU A 255 5.53 9.49 4.86
CA LEU A 255 5.27 8.29 4.04
C LEU A 255 5.70 8.47 2.57
N ALA A 256 5.33 9.60 1.96
CA ALA A 256 5.75 9.95 0.60
C ALA A 256 7.29 10.04 0.42
N ILE A 257 8.03 10.36 1.48
CA ILE A 257 9.49 10.42 1.45
C ILE A 257 10.05 8.99 1.51
N ALA A 258 9.52 8.15 2.39
CA ALA A 258 9.86 6.72 2.46
C ALA A 258 9.55 5.99 1.14
N HIS A 259 8.38 6.24 0.53
CA HIS A 259 8.03 5.70 -0.79
C HIS A 259 9.01 6.15 -1.88
N ASN A 260 9.37 7.44 -1.94
CA ASN A 260 10.40 7.91 -2.88
C ASN A 260 11.80 7.33 -2.58
N ARG A 261 12.15 7.07 -1.32
CA ARG A 261 13.39 6.37 -0.95
C ARG A 261 13.39 4.93 -1.44
N GLY A 262 12.27 4.21 -1.29
CA GLY A 262 12.06 2.87 -1.83
C GLY A 262 12.23 2.83 -3.35
N VAL A 263 11.56 3.72 -4.09
CA VAL A 263 11.69 3.85 -5.55
C VAL A 263 13.12 4.19 -6.01
N ALA A 264 13.95 4.79 -5.15
CA ALA A 264 15.35 5.07 -5.44
C ALA A 264 16.31 3.92 -5.10
N ALA A 265 15.91 2.98 -4.23
CA ALA A 265 16.66 1.78 -3.91
C ALA A 265 16.25 0.56 -4.76
N ALA A 266 15.00 0.54 -5.23
CA ALA A 266 14.39 -0.47 -6.09
C ALA A 266 15.11 -0.65 -7.43
N ASP A 267 15.45 -1.90 -7.77
CA ASP A 267 16.08 -2.29 -9.03
C ASP A 267 15.12 -2.87 -10.09
N GLY A 268 13.87 -3.16 -9.73
CA GLY A 268 12.84 -3.68 -10.62
C GLY A 268 12.32 -2.69 -11.68
N GLU A 269 11.74 -3.23 -12.75
CA GLU A 269 11.02 -2.46 -13.77
C GLU A 269 9.70 -1.89 -13.21
N ILE A 270 9.07 -2.66 -12.32
CA ILE A 270 7.89 -2.28 -11.55
C ILE A 270 8.29 -2.09 -10.08
N VAL A 271 7.65 -1.12 -9.41
CA VAL A 271 7.72 -0.97 -7.95
C VAL A 271 6.32 -1.20 -7.40
N ALA A 272 6.15 -2.25 -6.59
CA ALA A 272 4.94 -2.52 -5.83
C ALA A 272 5.05 -1.90 -4.43
N PHE A 273 3.91 -1.60 -3.81
CA PHE A 273 3.81 -0.99 -2.49
C PHE A 273 2.73 -1.69 -1.67
N THR A 274 3.04 -1.94 -0.40
CA THR A 274 2.08 -2.34 0.61
C THR A 274 2.53 -1.84 1.99
N ASP A 275 1.60 -1.74 2.93
CA ASP A 275 1.84 -1.18 4.27
C ASP A 275 2.30 -2.28 5.25
N ASP A 276 2.98 -1.89 6.34
CA ASP A 276 3.51 -2.84 7.33
C ASP A 276 2.45 -3.47 8.26
N ASP A 277 1.18 -3.08 8.14
CA ASP A 277 0.02 -3.70 8.81
C ASP A 277 -0.87 -4.55 7.86
N VAL A 278 -0.32 -4.93 6.70
CA VAL A 278 -0.98 -5.73 5.65
C VAL A 278 -0.38 -7.14 5.54
N ILE A 279 -1.23 -8.13 5.19
CA ILE A 279 -0.82 -9.48 4.78
C ILE A 279 -1.17 -9.66 3.30
N ALA A 280 -0.18 -10.03 2.48
CA ALA A 280 -0.40 -10.27 1.05
C ALA A 280 -1.03 -11.65 0.81
N ASP A 281 -1.89 -11.77 -0.20
CA ASP A 281 -2.32 -13.09 -0.71
C ASP A 281 -1.15 -13.76 -1.44
N PRO A 282 -0.99 -15.10 -1.45
CA PRO A 282 0.13 -15.75 -2.16
C PRO A 282 0.21 -15.45 -3.67
N GLN A 283 -0.88 -15.02 -4.28
CA GLN A 283 -0.95 -14.62 -5.70
C GLN A 283 -0.93 -13.09 -5.92
N TRP A 284 -0.81 -12.30 -4.83
CA TRP A 284 -0.96 -10.86 -4.84
C TRP A 284 -0.01 -10.18 -5.84
N LEU A 285 1.29 -10.43 -5.69
CA LEU A 285 2.30 -9.71 -6.45
C LEU A 285 2.16 -9.98 -7.94
N THR A 286 2.00 -11.24 -8.33
CA THR A 286 1.76 -11.64 -9.73
C THR A 286 0.47 -11.06 -10.30
N ALA A 287 -0.64 -11.08 -9.57
CA ALA A 287 -1.89 -10.49 -10.03
C ALA A 287 -1.80 -8.95 -10.17
N LEU A 288 -0.97 -8.31 -9.35
CA LEU A 288 -0.72 -6.86 -9.39
C LEU A 288 0.24 -6.46 -10.51
N THR A 289 1.25 -7.27 -10.82
CA THR A 289 2.34 -6.92 -11.75
C THR A 289 2.12 -7.44 -13.17
N ARG A 290 1.48 -8.61 -13.36
CA ARG A 290 1.28 -9.22 -14.69
C ARG A 290 0.67 -8.28 -15.74
N PRO A 291 -0.32 -7.42 -15.43
CA PRO A 291 -0.89 -6.50 -16.43
C PRO A 291 0.12 -5.52 -17.07
N PHE A 292 1.28 -5.27 -16.46
CA PHE A 292 2.32 -4.42 -17.05
C PHE A 292 3.05 -5.09 -18.23
N ALA A 293 3.03 -6.42 -18.33
CA ALA A 293 3.63 -7.15 -19.47
C ALA A 293 2.82 -6.91 -20.76
N ASP A 294 1.49 -6.85 -20.64
CA ASP A 294 0.56 -6.86 -21.77
C ASP A 294 0.15 -5.45 -22.25
N ASP A 295 0.31 -4.40 -21.41
CA ASP A 295 0.06 -3.00 -21.81
C ASP A 295 1.24 -2.05 -21.46
N PRO A 296 2.10 -1.71 -22.44
CA PRO A 296 3.18 -0.73 -22.26
C PRO A 296 2.73 0.69 -21.86
N ARG A 297 1.45 1.06 -22.04
CA ARG A 297 0.92 2.35 -21.56
C ARG A 297 0.48 2.30 -20.10
N LEU A 298 0.41 1.12 -19.48
CA LEU A 298 0.09 0.97 -18.07
C LEU A 298 1.23 1.57 -17.21
N GLY A 299 0.88 2.60 -16.45
CA GLY A 299 1.79 3.27 -15.51
C GLY A 299 1.54 2.89 -14.06
N CYS A 300 0.32 2.43 -13.73
CA CYS A 300 -0.08 2.05 -12.38
C CYS A 300 -1.05 0.85 -12.39
N THR A 301 -0.94 -0.02 -11.39
CA THR A 301 -1.98 -0.98 -11.00
C THR A 301 -2.36 -0.80 -9.53
N THR A 302 -3.56 -1.23 -9.18
CA THR A 302 -4.11 -1.22 -7.82
C THR A 302 -4.88 -2.51 -7.58
N GLY A 303 -4.97 -2.96 -6.33
CA GLY A 303 -5.61 -4.24 -5.99
C GLY A 303 -6.74 -4.17 -4.97
N LEU A 304 -7.35 -5.33 -4.72
CA LEU A 304 -8.40 -5.54 -3.73
C LEU A 304 -7.80 -5.52 -2.31
N ILE A 305 -8.47 -4.82 -1.40
CA ILE A 305 -8.08 -4.74 0.02
C ILE A 305 -9.29 -5.16 0.85
N LEU A 306 -9.15 -6.22 1.65
CA LEU A 306 -10.17 -6.75 2.55
C LEU A 306 -9.75 -6.58 4.03
N PRO A 307 -10.70 -6.59 4.99
CA PRO A 307 -10.38 -6.53 6.41
C PRO A 307 -9.70 -7.82 6.87
N ALA A 308 -8.49 -7.72 7.45
CA ALA A 308 -7.83 -8.86 8.09
C ALA A 308 -8.59 -9.35 9.33
N LEU A 309 -9.22 -8.43 10.07
CA LEU A 309 -9.97 -8.66 11.30
C LEU A 309 -11.18 -7.72 11.38
N LEU A 310 -12.29 -8.23 11.90
CA LEU A 310 -13.51 -7.48 12.24
C LEU A 310 -13.89 -7.74 13.72
N GLY A 311 -12.89 -7.71 14.59
CA GLY A 311 -13.04 -8.00 16.02
C GLY A 311 -13.53 -6.83 16.88
N THR A 312 -13.43 -5.59 16.39
CA THR A 312 -13.83 -4.39 17.16
C THR A 312 -14.87 -3.53 16.45
N PRO A 313 -15.65 -2.71 17.19
CA PRO A 313 -16.58 -1.74 16.62
C PRO A 313 -15.94 -0.78 15.61
N ALA A 314 -14.66 -0.43 15.79
CA ALA A 314 -13.96 0.48 14.88
C ALA A 314 -13.69 -0.16 13.51
N GLN A 315 -13.28 -1.44 13.51
CA GLN A 315 -13.03 -2.23 12.30
C GLN A 315 -14.34 -2.46 11.53
N ILE A 316 -15.39 -2.89 12.24
CA ILE A 316 -16.72 -3.13 11.67
C ILE A 316 -17.33 -1.85 11.07
N LEU A 317 -17.20 -0.70 11.74
CA LEU A 317 -17.70 0.58 11.22
C LEU A 317 -16.91 1.09 10.01
N LEU A 318 -15.60 0.86 9.93
CA LEU A 318 -14.79 1.24 8.77
C LEU A 318 -15.20 0.46 7.52
N GLU A 319 -15.30 -0.87 7.64
CA GLU A 319 -15.73 -1.73 6.53
C GLU A 319 -17.18 -1.43 6.13
N SER A 320 -18.08 -1.22 7.10
CA SER A 320 -19.49 -0.87 6.85
C SER A 320 -19.69 0.50 6.16
N HIS A 321 -18.71 1.39 6.25
CA HIS A 321 -18.74 2.67 5.53
C HIS A 321 -18.36 2.52 4.04
N GLY A 322 -17.80 1.38 3.65
CA GLY A 322 -17.36 1.06 2.30
C GLY A 322 -15.96 0.43 2.24
N GLY A 323 -15.23 0.37 3.36
CA GLY A 323 -13.92 -0.27 3.44
C GLY A 323 -12.89 0.32 2.47
N PHE A 324 -11.98 -0.53 1.99
CA PHE A 324 -11.03 -0.19 0.93
C PHE A 324 -11.35 -0.81 -0.43
N ALA A 325 -12.03 -1.97 -0.46
CA ALA A 325 -12.38 -2.71 -1.68
C ALA A 325 -13.13 -1.87 -2.72
N LYS A 326 -12.86 -2.11 -4.02
CA LYS A 326 -13.61 -1.52 -5.15
C LYS A 326 -14.48 -2.56 -5.88
N GLY A 327 -14.79 -3.67 -5.20
CA GLY A 327 -15.49 -4.82 -5.75
C GLY A 327 -14.58 -5.78 -6.53
N PHE A 328 -15.20 -6.74 -7.22
CA PHE A 328 -14.54 -7.89 -7.85
C PHE A 328 -14.46 -7.80 -9.38
N ALA A 329 -14.76 -6.64 -9.98
CA ALA A 329 -14.60 -6.41 -11.42
C ALA A 329 -13.34 -5.58 -11.68
N ALA A 330 -12.49 -6.03 -12.61
CA ALA A 330 -11.35 -5.23 -13.05
C ALA A 330 -11.81 -3.97 -13.81
N LYS A 331 -11.15 -2.83 -13.56
CA LYS A 331 -11.47 -1.56 -14.23
C LYS A 331 -10.18 -0.88 -14.71
N THR A 332 -10.11 -0.61 -16.02
CA THR A 332 -8.99 0.13 -16.62
C THR A 332 -9.39 1.58 -16.87
N TYR A 333 -8.53 2.49 -16.45
CA TYR A 333 -8.67 3.93 -16.55
C TYR A 333 -7.68 4.45 -17.60
N ASP A 334 -8.19 4.87 -18.76
CA ASP A 334 -7.41 5.51 -19.83
C ASP A 334 -7.68 7.02 -19.82
N PRO A 335 -6.68 7.89 -19.62
CA PRO A 335 -6.89 9.33 -19.63
C PRO A 335 -7.33 9.89 -21.00
N ALA A 336 -7.13 9.14 -22.08
CA ALA A 336 -7.67 9.47 -23.41
C ALA A 336 -9.14 9.07 -23.58
N LEU A 337 -9.67 8.18 -22.73
CA LEU A 337 -11.07 7.74 -22.71
C LEU A 337 -11.68 7.84 -21.29
N PRO A 338 -11.90 9.06 -20.74
CA PRO A 338 -12.43 9.24 -19.39
C PRO A 338 -13.76 8.52 -19.15
N PRO A 339 -13.94 7.80 -18.02
CA PRO A 339 -15.19 7.09 -17.73
C PRO A 339 -16.40 8.04 -17.61
N ALA A 340 -17.49 7.72 -18.30
CA ALA A 340 -18.70 8.56 -18.32
C ALA A 340 -19.45 8.58 -16.97
N ASP A 341 -19.28 7.52 -16.17
CA ASP A 341 -19.77 7.35 -14.81
C ASP A 341 -18.98 8.18 -13.76
N GLU A 342 -17.76 8.62 -14.09
CA GLU A 342 -16.89 9.37 -13.17
C GLU A 342 -16.75 10.86 -13.58
N PRO A 343 -17.76 11.71 -13.30
CA PRO A 343 -17.77 13.11 -13.75
C PRO A 343 -16.59 13.95 -13.24
N LEU A 344 -15.91 13.49 -12.18
CA LEU A 344 -14.77 14.17 -11.56
C LEU A 344 -13.41 13.63 -12.02
N PHE A 345 -13.35 12.54 -12.79
CA PHE A 345 -12.12 11.90 -13.25
C PHE A 345 -11.10 12.93 -13.82
N PRO A 346 -9.80 12.88 -13.45
CA PRO A 346 -9.16 11.89 -12.57
C PRO A 346 -9.23 12.24 -11.06
N PHE A 347 -9.89 13.34 -10.67
CA PHE A 347 -9.87 13.87 -9.30
C PHE A 347 -10.73 13.09 -8.27
N THR A 348 -11.14 11.88 -8.60
CA THR A 348 -11.87 10.93 -7.73
C THR A 348 -10.99 9.79 -7.20
N ALA A 349 -9.67 9.99 -7.16
CA ALA A 349 -8.64 8.94 -7.03
C ALA A 349 -8.85 7.81 -6.00
N GLY A 350 -9.62 8.03 -4.93
CA GLY A 350 -10.05 6.96 -4.01
C GLY A 350 -11.01 5.92 -4.62
N SER A 351 -11.51 6.12 -5.85
CA SER A 351 -12.17 5.08 -6.66
C SER A 351 -11.16 4.12 -7.31
N PHE A 352 -9.91 4.54 -7.50
CA PHE A 352 -8.90 3.76 -8.23
C PHE A 352 -8.24 2.68 -7.36
N GLY A 353 -8.01 2.96 -6.07
CA GLY A 353 -7.32 2.06 -5.14
C GLY A 353 -6.92 2.78 -3.85
N SER A 354 -5.86 2.30 -3.19
CA SER A 354 -5.20 2.99 -2.06
C SER A 354 -3.76 2.48 -1.88
N GLY A 355 -2.94 3.25 -1.14
CA GLY A 355 -1.51 2.99 -0.90
C GLY A 355 -1.13 1.58 -0.45
N ALA A 356 -1.98 0.94 0.36
CA ALA A 356 -1.80 -0.42 0.87
C ALA A 356 -1.71 -1.51 -0.21
N ASN A 357 -2.16 -1.23 -1.45
CA ASN A 357 -2.16 -2.20 -2.54
C ASN A 357 -2.09 -1.49 -3.91
N MET A 358 -0.88 -1.11 -4.31
CA MET A 358 -0.60 -0.43 -5.57
C MET A 358 0.76 -0.83 -6.14
N ALA A 359 0.91 -0.80 -7.46
CA ALA A 359 2.21 -0.87 -8.12
C ALA A 359 2.31 0.12 -9.28
N PHE A 360 3.54 0.44 -9.68
CA PHE A 360 3.82 1.38 -10.75
C PHE A 360 4.97 0.92 -11.62
N ARG A 361 4.88 1.20 -12.92
CA ARG A 361 6.03 1.16 -13.83
C ARG A 361 7.04 2.20 -13.35
N ALA A 362 8.24 1.77 -12.93
CA ALA A 362 9.21 2.61 -12.22
C ALA A 362 9.56 3.88 -13.02
N ALA A 363 9.74 3.74 -14.33
CA ALA A 363 9.98 4.88 -15.23
C ALA A 363 8.79 5.87 -15.27
N ALA A 364 7.54 5.39 -15.28
CA ALA A 364 6.35 6.23 -15.30
C ALA A 364 6.18 7.03 -14.01
N LEU A 365 6.34 6.38 -12.85
CA LEU A 365 6.30 7.04 -11.54
C LEU A 365 7.44 8.06 -11.37
N ARG A 366 8.66 7.70 -11.79
CA ARG A 366 9.82 8.61 -11.75
C ARG A 366 9.58 9.83 -12.66
N ALA A 367 9.07 9.64 -13.88
CA ALA A 367 8.73 10.71 -14.82
C ALA A 367 7.56 11.61 -14.36
N ALA A 368 6.56 11.05 -13.66
CA ALA A 368 5.47 11.80 -13.04
C ALA A 368 5.92 12.63 -11.82
N GLY A 369 7.17 12.50 -11.37
CA GLY A 369 7.74 13.24 -10.24
C GLY A 369 7.61 12.54 -8.89
N GLY A 370 7.24 11.25 -8.87
CA GLY A 370 7.08 10.46 -7.65
C GLY A 370 5.90 10.87 -6.78
N PHE A 371 5.99 10.54 -5.49
CA PHE A 371 5.07 11.02 -4.45
C PHE A 371 5.49 12.42 -4.01
N ASP A 372 4.55 13.31 -3.65
CA ASP A 372 4.98 14.63 -3.14
C ASP A 372 5.48 14.55 -1.68
N PRO A 373 6.71 15.00 -1.35
CA PRO A 373 7.22 14.95 0.02
C PRO A 373 6.37 15.68 1.09
N ALA A 374 5.39 16.50 0.68
CA ALA A 374 4.50 17.23 1.59
C ALA A 374 3.08 16.63 1.72
N THR A 375 2.78 15.49 1.11
CA THR A 375 1.55 14.69 1.36
C THR A 375 1.84 13.46 2.24
N GLY A 376 0.82 12.67 2.52
CA GLY A 376 0.97 11.37 3.18
C GLY A 376 1.07 11.38 4.71
N THR A 377 1.05 10.18 5.27
CA THR A 377 1.10 9.93 6.73
C THR A 377 2.43 10.41 7.33
N GLY A 378 2.42 10.76 8.62
CA GLY A 378 3.56 11.39 9.32
C GLY A 378 3.71 12.90 9.08
N THR A 379 3.16 13.43 7.98
CA THR A 379 3.19 14.87 7.67
C THR A 379 1.97 15.62 8.23
N PRO A 380 2.02 16.97 8.32
CA PRO A 380 0.84 17.79 8.58
C PRO A 380 -0.31 17.69 7.56
N ALA A 381 -0.09 17.07 6.38
CA ALA A 381 -1.14 16.80 5.39
C ALA A 381 -1.97 15.53 5.70
N ARG A 382 -1.49 14.66 6.59
CA ARG A 382 -2.16 13.46 7.13
C ARG A 382 -2.48 12.31 6.15
N GLY A 383 -2.32 12.46 4.84
CA GLY A 383 -2.56 11.39 3.85
C GLY A 383 -2.50 11.88 2.40
N GLY A 384 -2.93 11.02 1.47
CA GLY A 384 -3.17 11.36 0.06
C GLY A 384 -1.93 11.42 -0.84
N ASP A 385 -0.82 10.78 -0.46
CA ASP A 385 0.34 10.61 -1.35
C ASP A 385 0.08 9.57 -2.45
N ASP A 386 -0.64 8.49 -2.14
CA ASP A 386 -1.20 7.54 -3.10
C ASP A 386 -2.11 8.24 -4.12
N LEU A 387 -3.07 9.04 -3.65
CA LEU A 387 -4.01 9.78 -4.49
C LEU A 387 -3.31 10.81 -5.39
N TYR A 388 -2.23 11.44 -4.89
CA TYR A 388 -1.38 12.31 -5.69
C TYR A 388 -0.68 11.51 -6.81
N ALA A 389 -0.04 10.38 -6.48
CA ALA A 389 0.70 9.56 -7.45
C ALA A 389 -0.21 9.01 -8.56
N PHE A 390 -1.40 8.47 -8.21
CA PHE A 390 -2.36 7.98 -9.20
C PHE A 390 -2.76 9.07 -10.21
N VAL A 391 -3.08 10.28 -9.73
CA VAL A 391 -3.49 11.39 -10.61
C VAL A 391 -2.31 11.96 -11.39
N SER A 392 -1.10 12.03 -10.83
CA SER A 392 0.09 12.48 -11.57
C SER A 392 0.48 11.52 -12.70
N VAL A 393 0.34 10.20 -12.50
CA VAL A 393 0.60 9.19 -13.56
C VAL A 393 -0.48 9.23 -14.65
N LEU A 394 -1.76 9.36 -14.28
CA LEU A 394 -2.86 9.57 -15.25
C LEU A 394 -2.70 10.90 -16.02
N ALA A 395 -2.26 11.98 -15.35
CA ALA A 395 -2.01 13.29 -15.96
C ALA A 395 -0.78 13.30 -16.90
N ALA A 396 0.16 12.37 -16.70
CA ALA A 396 1.26 12.10 -17.62
C ALA A 396 0.85 11.27 -18.86
N GLY A 397 -0.42 10.86 -18.97
CA GLY A 397 -0.96 10.12 -20.12
C GLY A 397 -0.88 8.59 -20.01
N HIS A 398 -0.39 8.06 -18.88
CA HIS A 398 -0.40 6.62 -18.62
C HIS A 398 -1.78 6.11 -18.20
N ARG A 399 -2.01 4.81 -18.35
CA ARG A 399 -3.19 4.10 -17.85
C ARG A 399 -3.00 3.66 -16.38
N LEU A 400 -4.12 3.47 -15.69
CA LEU A 400 -4.21 2.80 -14.38
C LEU A 400 -5.18 1.60 -14.48
N ARG A 401 -4.87 0.44 -13.90
CA ARG A 401 -5.81 -0.69 -13.81
C ARG A 401 -6.03 -1.16 -12.37
N TYR A 402 -7.29 -1.22 -11.95
CA TYR A 402 -7.69 -1.98 -10.76
C TYR A 402 -7.82 -3.47 -11.13
N SER A 403 -7.09 -4.32 -10.44
CA SER A 403 -7.03 -5.78 -10.59
C SER A 403 -7.51 -6.45 -9.29
N PRO A 404 -8.78 -6.88 -9.19
CA PRO A 404 -9.33 -7.44 -7.94
C PRO A 404 -8.69 -8.77 -7.53
N GLU A 405 -8.02 -9.47 -8.45
CA GLU A 405 -7.22 -10.66 -8.16
C GLU A 405 -5.97 -10.36 -7.32
N ALA A 406 -5.45 -9.13 -7.36
CA ALA A 406 -4.37 -8.68 -6.48
C ALA A 406 -4.94 -8.38 -5.08
N LEU A 407 -5.16 -9.42 -4.28
CA LEU A 407 -5.74 -9.30 -2.94
C LEU A 407 -4.68 -9.02 -1.86
N VAL A 408 -5.02 -8.15 -0.90
CA VAL A 408 -4.35 -8.09 0.40
C VAL A 408 -5.36 -7.98 1.56
N TRP A 409 -4.92 -8.37 2.76
CA TRP A 409 -5.68 -8.30 4.01
C TRP A 409 -5.10 -7.22 4.92
N HIS A 410 -5.85 -6.14 5.17
CA HIS A 410 -5.39 -4.99 5.95
C HIS A 410 -5.88 -5.09 7.41
N HIS A 411 -4.98 -4.93 8.39
CA HIS A 411 -5.36 -4.83 9.81
C HIS A 411 -5.99 -3.47 10.10
N HIS A 412 -7.31 -3.39 10.00
CA HIS A 412 -8.07 -2.18 10.32
C HIS A 412 -7.82 -1.74 11.77
N ARG A 413 -7.76 -0.43 12.01
CA ARG A 413 -7.43 0.12 13.33
C ARG A 413 -8.49 -0.26 14.36
N GLU A 414 -8.03 -0.78 15.50
CA GLU A 414 -8.89 -1.38 16.53
C GLU A 414 -9.62 -0.36 17.40
N THR A 415 -9.05 0.83 17.63
CA THR A 415 -9.57 1.77 18.63
C THR A 415 -10.49 2.84 18.04
N TRP A 416 -11.46 3.30 18.84
CA TRP A 416 -12.33 4.43 18.47
C TRP A 416 -11.56 5.75 18.34
N GLN A 417 -10.49 5.93 19.13
CA GLN A 417 -9.61 7.10 19.02
C GLN A 417 -8.82 7.07 17.70
N ASP A 418 -8.44 5.89 17.22
CA ASP A 418 -7.81 5.70 15.92
C ASP A 418 -8.77 5.94 14.77
N LEU A 419 -9.99 5.42 14.82
CA LEU A 419 -10.98 5.65 13.76
C LEU A 419 -11.36 7.15 13.65
N THR A 420 -11.48 7.85 14.77
CA THR A 420 -11.70 9.31 14.77
C THR A 420 -10.50 10.09 14.21
N ASN A 421 -9.27 9.65 14.50
CA ASN A 421 -8.05 10.18 13.88
C ASN A 421 -8.00 9.91 12.36
N GLN A 422 -8.39 8.71 11.93
CA GLN A 422 -8.41 8.27 10.53
C GLN A 422 -9.47 9.03 9.72
N ALA A 423 -10.68 9.19 10.24
CA ALA A 423 -11.74 9.99 9.59
C ALA A 423 -11.34 11.46 9.38
N TYR A 424 -10.72 12.09 10.40
CA TYR A 424 -10.13 13.43 10.23
C TYR A 424 -8.98 13.42 9.20
N GLY A 425 -8.15 12.37 9.22
CA GLY A 425 -7.05 12.14 8.29
C GLY A 425 -7.48 12.05 6.83
N TYR A 426 -8.53 11.27 6.52
CA TYR A 426 -9.10 11.15 5.18
C TYR A 426 -9.56 12.52 4.65
N GLY A 427 -10.29 13.29 5.46
CA GLY A 427 -10.71 14.63 5.08
C GLY A 427 -9.54 15.57 4.80
N ALA A 428 -8.51 15.55 5.65
CA ALA A 428 -7.31 16.38 5.48
C ALA A 428 -6.47 15.95 4.27
N GLY A 429 -6.25 14.65 4.08
CA GLY A 429 -5.52 14.09 2.94
C GLY A 429 -6.21 14.41 1.60
N LEU A 430 -7.55 14.28 1.54
CA LEU A 430 -8.35 14.58 0.35
C LEU A 430 -8.10 16.00 -0.19
N THR A 431 -8.11 17.01 0.68
CA THR A 431 -7.89 18.39 0.25
C THR A 431 -6.41 18.78 0.21
N ALA A 432 -5.54 18.09 0.95
CA ALA A 432 -4.09 18.25 0.84
C ALA A 432 -3.56 17.76 -0.52
N TYR A 433 -3.96 16.58 -1.00
CA TYR A 433 -3.47 16.07 -2.30
C TYR A 433 -4.02 16.91 -3.47
N LEU A 434 -5.28 17.36 -3.42
CA LEU A 434 -5.81 18.31 -4.40
C LEU A 434 -5.02 19.63 -4.39
N THR A 435 -4.60 20.12 -3.22
CA THR A 435 -3.72 21.29 -3.12
C THR A 435 -2.34 21.00 -3.71
N ALA A 436 -1.77 19.82 -3.46
CA ALA A 436 -0.49 19.38 -4.01
C ALA A 436 -0.50 19.30 -5.54
N LEU A 437 -1.55 18.70 -6.12
CA LEU A 437 -1.76 18.63 -7.56
C LEU A 437 -1.84 20.02 -8.20
N LEU A 438 -2.56 20.97 -7.61
CA LEU A 438 -2.63 22.34 -8.13
C LEU A 438 -1.30 23.11 -8.01
N VAL A 439 -0.48 22.81 -7.01
CA VAL A 439 0.84 23.44 -6.79
C VAL A 439 1.94 22.82 -7.67
N ARG A 440 1.84 21.53 -7.99
CA ARG A 440 2.80 20.81 -8.85
C ARG A 440 2.43 20.82 -10.34
N HIS A 441 1.15 20.70 -10.64
CA HIS A 441 0.60 20.60 -11.99
C HIS A 441 -0.50 21.67 -12.20
N PRO A 442 -0.15 22.97 -12.22
CA PRO A 442 -1.14 24.06 -12.33
C PRO A 442 -1.98 24.00 -13.63
N SER A 443 -1.50 23.29 -14.66
CA SER A 443 -2.26 22.94 -15.87
C SER A 443 -3.55 22.14 -15.61
N LEU A 444 -3.67 21.48 -14.45
CA LEU A 444 -4.89 20.76 -14.06
C LEU A 444 -6.00 21.69 -13.53
N LEU A 445 -5.68 22.93 -13.13
CA LEU A 445 -6.63 23.87 -12.54
C LEU A 445 -7.88 24.13 -13.42
N PRO A 446 -7.78 24.38 -14.74
CA PRO A 446 -8.96 24.57 -15.59
C PRO A 446 -9.80 23.29 -15.76
N SER A 447 -9.23 22.10 -15.55
CA SER A 447 -9.99 20.85 -15.53
C SER A 447 -10.78 20.70 -14.22
N LEU A 448 -10.12 20.93 -13.08
CA LEU A 448 -10.74 20.86 -11.76
C LEU A 448 -11.86 21.90 -11.61
N LEU A 449 -11.64 23.15 -12.02
CA LEU A 449 -12.66 24.22 -11.94
C LEU A 449 -13.91 23.91 -12.77
N ARG A 450 -13.76 23.36 -13.99
CA ARG A 450 -14.90 22.91 -14.82
C ARG A 450 -15.69 21.75 -14.19
N LYS A 451 -15.03 20.94 -13.34
CA LYS A 451 -15.64 19.81 -12.61
C LYS A 451 -16.21 20.22 -11.25
N LEU A 452 -15.78 21.36 -10.68
CA LEU A 452 -16.13 21.81 -9.33
C LEU A 452 -17.65 21.85 -9.02
N PRO A 453 -18.57 22.28 -9.92
CA PRO A 453 -20.00 22.25 -9.63
C PRO A 453 -20.53 20.81 -9.42
N ARG A 454 -20.08 19.87 -10.26
CA ARG A 454 -20.36 18.43 -10.08
C ARG A 454 -19.67 17.88 -8.83
N GLY A 455 -18.47 18.38 -8.51
CA GLY A 455 -17.71 18.03 -7.31
C GLY A 455 -18.45 18.40 -6.02
N LEU A 456 -19.02 19.60 -5.96
CA LEU A 456 -19.83 20.06 -4.83
C LEU A 456 -21.15 19.29 -4.72
N ALA A 457 -21.78 18.90 -5.83
CA ALA A 457 -22.94 18.01 -5.83
C ALA A 457 -22.58 16.59 -5.30
N HIS A 458 -21.49 16.01 -5.78
CA HIS A 458 -21.03 14.68 -5.36
C HIS A 458 -20.57 14.64 -3.89
N ALA A 459 -19.82 15.66 -3.45
CA ALA A 459 -19.44 15.83 -2.04
C ALA A 459 -20.66 16.03 -1.14
N ARG A 460 -21.73 16.68 -1.62
CA ARG A 460 -23.02 16.71 -0.94
C ARG A 460 -23.66 15.32 -0.88
N THR A 461 -23.65 14.51 -1.95
CA THR A 461 -24.23 13.13 -1.89
C THR A 461 -23.45 12.16 -1.00
N ILE A 462 -22.13 12.35 -0.83
CA ILE A 462 -21.30 11.57 0.09
C ILE A 462 -21.50 12.03 1.54
N THR A 463 -21.48 13.34 1.79
CA THR A 463 -21.51 13.89 3.15
C THR A 463 -22.91 14.25 3.67
N ALA A 464 -23.94 14.16 2.83
CA ALA A 464 -25.33 14.22 3.26
C ALA A 464 -25.62 13.08 4.21
N HIS A 465 -26.28 13.39 5.32
CA HIS A 465 -26.78 12.34 6.18
C HIS A 465 -27.94 11.66 5.47
N ARG A 466 -27.80 10.36 5.19
CA ARG A 466 -28.95 9.50 4.91
C ARG A 466 -29.62 9.25 6.25
N ASP A 467 -30.74 9.94 6.52
CA ASP A 467 -31.32 9.93 7.87
C ASP A 467 -31.73 8.52 8.30
N SER A 468 -31.60 8.28 9.60
CA SER A 468 -31.96 7.01 10.23
C SER A 468 -33.46 6.75 10.10
N VAL A 469 -33.83 5.50 9.76
CA VAL A 469 -35.18 4.98 10.03
C VAL A 469 -35.51 5.26 11.51
N PRO A 470 -36.67 5.84 11.86
CA PRO A 470 -37.02 6.19 13.23
C PRO A 470 -36.93 4.99 14.18
N ALA A 471 -36.56 5.23 15.44
CA ALA A 471 -36.31 4.18 16.43
C ALA A 471 -37.51 3.24 16.65
N ASP A 472 -38.73 3.77 16.70
CA ASP A 472 -39.99 2.99 16.80
C ASP A 472 -40.29 2.12 15.56
N THR A 473 -39.58 2.34 14.46
CA THR A 473 -39.68 1.55 13.22
C THR A 473 -38.41 0.75 12.92
N GLN A 474 -37.46 0.68 13.85
CA GLN A 474 -36.42 -0.35 13.76
C GLN A 474 -37.08 -1.71 14.00
N PRO A 475 -36.95 -2.69 13.08
CA PRO A 475 -37.12 -4.07 13.50
C PRO A 475 -36.08 -4.32 14.60
N ARG A 476 -36.51 -4.93 15.72
CA ARG A 476 -35.57 -5.61 16.61
C ARG A 476 -34.74 -6.57 15.74
N PRO A 477 -33.47 -6.86 16.03
CA PRO A 477 -32.68 -7.82 15.25
C PRO A 477 -33.33 -9.21 15.32
N HIS A 478 -34.21 -9.48 14.35
CA HIS A 478 -34.99 -10.71 14.25
C HIS A 478 -34.11 -11.78 13.62
N ARG A 479 -33.61 -12.70 14.46
CA ARG A 479 -32.73 -13.81 14.10
C ARG A 479 -33.26 -14.69 12.96
N ASP A 480 -34.55 -14.63 12.67
CA ASP A 480 -35.25 -15.52 11.74
C ASP A 480 -35.49 -14.91 10.34
N SER A 481 -35.17 -13.62 10.13
CA SER A 481 -35.14 -13.00 8.81
C SER A 481 -33.70 -12.90 8.29
N GLY A 482 -33.35 -13.69 7.28
CA GLY A 482 -32.01 -13.84 6.70
C GLY A 482 -31.47 -12.63 5.91
N ALA A 483 -31.69 -11.43 6.43
CA ALA A 483 -31.14 -10.16 5.97
C ALA A 483 -30.62 -9.36 7.18
N GLY A 484 -29.72 -9.99 7.95
CA GLY A 484 -28.89 -9.28 8.92
C GLY A 484 -28.04 -8.23 8.21
N ALA A 485 -28.02 -7.02 8.74
CA ALA A 485 -27.29 -5.89 8.17
C ALA A 485 -25.81 -5.97 8.62
N VAL A 486 -24.92 -6.43 7.73
CA VAL A 486 -23.51 -6.75 8.07
C VAL A 486 -22.58 -6.30 6.93
N PRO A 487 -21.42 -5.67 7.21
CA PRO A 487 -20.50 -5.18 6.18
C PRO A 487 -20.12 -6.25 5.13
N GLY A 488 -20.26 -5.93 3.84
CA GLY A 488 -19.63 -6.71 2.77
C GLY A 488 -20.36 -6.73 1.43
N ALA A 489 -21.68 -6.49 1.38
CA ALA A 489 -22.38 -6.33 0.10
C ALA A 489 -22.13 -4.91 -0.45
N HIS A 490 -21.06 -4.71 -1.23
CA HIS A 490 -20.61 -3.39 -1.68
C HIS A 490 -21.77 -2.51 -2.21
N GLY A 491 -22.07 -1.43 -1.48
CA GLY A 491 -23.18 -0.52 -1.76
C GLY A 491 -24.32 -0.57 -0.73
N THR A 492 -24.44 -1.64 0.07
CA THR A 492 -25.24 -1.63 1.30
C THR A 492 -24.47 -0.87 2.39
N HIS A 493 -25.17 -0.09 3.21
CA HIS A 493 -24.58 0.83 4.19
C HIS A 493 -25.12 0.47 5.57
N ASP A 494 -24.81 -0.75 5.97
CA ASP A 494 -25.62 -1.55 6.89
C ASP A 494 -25.44 -1.16 8.37
N TYR A 495 -24.26 -0.66 8.74
CA TYR A 495 -24.10 0.15 9.95
C TYR A 495 -24.01 1.64 9.58
N PRO A 496 -24.82 2.52 10.20
CA PRO A 496 -24.84 3.93 9.86
C PRO A 496 -23.58 4.64 10.34
N TRP A 497 -22.77 5.16 9.40
CA TRP A 497 -21.55 5.91 9.69
C TRP A 497 -21.83 7.11 10.64
N PRO A 498 -21.26 7.15 11.87
CA PRO A 498 -21.68 8.10 12.89
C PRO A 498 -21.54 9.58 12.50
N ARG A 499 -22.55 10.40 12.84
CA ARG A 499 -22.64 11.87 12.61
C ARG A 499 -21.37 12.64 12.99
N GLN A 500 -20.58 12.12 13.92
CA GLN A 500 -19.37 12.73 14.44
C GLN A 500 -18.15 12.48 13.53
N LEU A 501 -18.02 11.30 12.91
CA LEU A 501 -16.92 10.97 12.00
C LEU A 501 -16.98 11.83 10.72
N SER A 502 -18.15 11.91 10.08
CA SER A 502 -18.33 12.82 8.94
C SER A 502 -18.31 14.31 9.30
N LYS A 503 -18.45 14.69 10.59
CA LYS A 503 -18.09 16.04 11.07
C LYS A 503 -16.57 16.23 11.22
N LEU A 504 -15.82 15.19 11.59
CA LEU A 504 -14.36 15.20 11.65
C LEU A 504 -13.73 15.23 10.25
N GLU A 505 -14.22 14.43 9.29
CA GLU A 505 -13.80 14.49 7.88
C GLU A 505 -13.93 15.91 7.32
N ARG A 506 -15.12 16.53 7.43
CA ARG A 506 -15.35 17.90 6.95
C ARG A 506 -14.46 18.94 7.64
N ARG A 507 -14.10 18.73 8.92
CA ARG A 507 -13.09 19.55 9.62
C ARG A 507 -11.67 19.30 9.10
N GLY A 508 -11.35 18.07 8.73
CA GLY A 508 -10.11 17.69 8.03
C GLY A 508 -10.01 18.38 6.68
N MET A 509 -11.08 18.37 5.87
CA MET A 509 -11.13 19.00 4.55
C MET A 509 -10.81 20.50 4.58
N LEU A 510 -11.23 21.21 5.63
CA LEU A 510 -10.86 22.62 5.84
C LEU A 510 -9.40 22.82 6.28
N ALA A 511 -8.80 21.83 6.92
CA ALA A 511 -7.41 21.88 7.40
C ALA A 511 -6.38 21.43 6.36
N GLY A 512 -6.73 20.52 5.44
CA GLY A 512 -5.82 19.88 4.48
C GLY A 512 -4.92 20.84 3.68
N PRO A 513 -5.42 21.95 3.09
CA PRO A 513 -4.57 22.88 2.33
C PRO A 513 -3.54 23.60 3.22
N LEU A 514 -3.91 23.92 4.47
CA LEU A 514 -2.99 24.48 5.46
C LEU A 514 -2.02 23.41 6.00
N GLY A 515 -2.46 22.15 6.07
CA GLY A 515 -1.64 20.98 6.35
C GLY A 515 -0.54 20.83 5.30
N TYR A 516 -0.91 20.75 4.03
CA TYR A 516 0.02 20.71 2.90
C TYR A 516 0.98 21.92 2.90
N ALA A 517 0.47 23.14 3.06
CA ALA A 517 1.32 24.34 3.11
C ALA A 517 2.32 24.33 4.29
N ARG A 518 1.96 23.75 5.44
CA ARG A 518 2.86 23.54 6.58
C ARG A 518 3.86 22.42 6.33
N ALA A 519 3.42 21.31 5.72
CA ALA A 519 4.29 20.20 5.32
C ALA A 519 5.35 20.67 4.31
N ARG A 520 4.93 21.34 3.23
CA ARG A 520 5.80 21.88 2.17
C ARG A 520 6.85 22.88 2.66
N ARG A 521 6.56 23.60 3.76
CA ARG A 521 7.55 24.45 4.46
C ARG A 521 8.57 23.66 5.27
N ARG A 522 8.18 22.51 5.86
CA ARG A 522 9.09 21.62 6.61
C ARG A 522 10.02 20.85 5.68
N VAL A 523 9.49 20.30 4.59
CA VAL A 523 10.26 19.51 3.60
C VAL A 523 10.91 20.37 2.51
N ARG A 524 11.13 21.66 2.78
CA ARG A 524 11.72 22.60 1.81
C ARG A 524 13.18 22.21 1.53
N GLY A 525 13.43 21.66 0.34
CA GLY A 525 14.73 21.15 -0.09
C GLY A 525 14.77 19.62 -0.23
N VAL A 526 13.82 18.91 0.39
CA VAL A 526 13.59 17.49 0.11
C VAL A 526 13.01 17.37 -1.30
N ARG A 527 13.60 16.50 -2.11
CA ARG A 527 13.17 16.15 -3.46
C ARG A 527 13.25 14.62 -3.63
N PRO A 528 12.44 14.02 -4.52
CA PRO A 528 12.67 12.65 -4.99
C PRO A 528 14.12 12.51 -5.49
N PRO A 529 14.84 11.41 -5.20
CA PRO A 529 16.28 11.30 -5.52
C PRO A 529 16.66 11.42 -7.01
N TRP A 530 15.68 11.29 -7.92
CA TRP A 530 15.83 11.45 -9.37
C TRP A 530 15.34 12.80 -9.92
N GLU A 531 14.77 13.70 -9.11
CA GLU A 531 14.58 15.09 -9.55
C GLU A 531 15.97 15.70 -9.82
N PRO A 532 16.24 16.28 -11.00
CA PRO A 532 17.52 16.91 -11.27
C PRO A 532 17.84 17.98 -10.23
N ARG A 533 19.06 17.96 -9.68
CA ARG A 533 19.61 19.08 -8.92
C ARG A 533 19.79 20.26 -9.88
N GLY A 534 18.76 21.08 -10.01
CA GLY A 534 18.83 22.34 -10.74
C GLY A 534 19.99 23.18 -10.18
N LYS A 535 20.76 23.81 -11.08
CA LYS A 535 21.98 24.54 -10.73
C LYS A 535 21.75 25.44 -9.51
N GLU A 536 22.47 25.17 -8.44
CA GLU A 536 22.65 26.12 -7.35
C GLU A 536 23.31 27.36 -7.97
N GLN A 537 22.62 28.50 -7.90
CA GLN A 537 23.21 29.77 -8.32
C GLN A 537 24.21 30.17 -7.22
N PRO A 538 25.48 30.45 -7.58
CA PRO A 538 26.52 30.85 -6.62
C PRO A 538 26.28 32.26 -6.07
#